data_AF-A0A9E1ZKD8-F1
#
_entry.id   AF-A0A9E1ZKD8-F1
#
_cell.length_a   1.000
_cell.length_b   1.000
_cell.length_c   1.000
_cell.angle_alpha   90.00
_cell.angle_beta   90.00
_cell.angle_gamma   90.00
#
_symmetry.space_group_name_H-M   'P 1'
#
loop_
_entity.id
_entity.type
_entity.pdbx_description
1 polymer ?
#
loop_
_entity_poly.entity_id
_entity_poly.type
_entity_poly.pdbx_seq_one_letter_code
_entity_poly.pdbx_strand_id
1 'polypeptide(L)'
;MGINLDSYQQELRHAYVRGGPGAIISGAVWFTAALTAMYSCVSNGFFLLFFAGMFIFPLSKFALKLFFQRTPESKPNPGGLIVIETVFPMIGGLFAA
;
A
#
# COMPACT_ATOMS: atom_id res chain seq x y z
N MET A 1 -21.71 13.79 -19.99
CA MET A 1 -20.74 14.37 -19.04
C MET A 1 -19.56 13.43 -19.00
N GLY A 2 -18.45 13.80 -19.65
CA GLY A 2 -17.31 12.90 -19.85
C GLY A 2 -16.64 12.57 -18.52
N ILE A 3 -16.32 11.29 -18.31
CA ILE A 3 -15.52 10.87 -17.17
C ILE A 3 -14.14 11.54 -17.32
N ASN A 4 -13.75 12.35 -16.33
CA ASN A 4 -12.51 13.12 -16.35
C ASN A 4 -11.53 12.62 -15.27
N LEU A 5 -10.26 13.00 -15.38
CA LEU A 5 -9.22 12.56 -14.45
C LEU A 5 -9.57 12.90 -12.98
N ASP A 6 -10.17 14.06 -12.74
CA ASP A 6 -10.57 14.50 -11.40
C ASP A 6 -11.58 13.56 -10.75
N SER A 7 -12.55 13.06 -11.53
CA SER A 7 -13.55 12.10 -11.05
C SER A 7 -12.91 10.78 -10.64
N TYR A 8 -11.96 10.26 -11.44
CA TYR A 8 -11.21 9.05 -11.11
C TYR A 8 -10.35 9.22 -9.86
N GLN A 9 -9.67 10.36 -9.70
CA GLN A 9 -8.89 10.64 -8.51
C GLN A 9 -9.77 10.83 -7.26
N GLN A 10 -10.94 11.45 -7.42
CA GLN A 10 -11.89 11.63 -6.32
C GLN A 10 -12.43 10.28 -5.85
N GLU A 11 -12.72 9.36 -6.77
CA GLU A 11 -13.12 8.00 -6.44
C GLU A 11 -12.03 7.29 -5.64
N LEU A 12 -10.76 7.32 -6.07
CA LEU A 12 -9.65 6.71 -5.33
C LEU A 12 -9.49 7.32 -3.93
N ARG A 13 -9.55 8.65 -3.81
CA ARG A 13 -9.49 9.34 -2.50
C ARG A 13 -10.61 8.87 -1.57
N HIS A 14 -11.80 8.62 -2.10
CA HIS A 14 -12.94 8.15 -1.33
C HIS A 14 -12.82 6.67 -0.97
N ALA A 15 -12.50 5.80 -1.94
CA ALA A 15 -12.38 4.36 -1.77
C ALA A 15 -11.27 3.97 -0.77
N TYR A 16 -10.16 4.72 -0.77
CA TYR A 16 -8.99 4.45 0.08
C TYR A 16 -8.86 5.37 1.29
N VAL A 17 -9.88 6.19 1.59
CA VAL A 17 -9.85 7.16 2.71
C VAL A 17 -8.56 8.01 2.65
N ARG A 18 -8.27 8.52 1.45
CA ARG A 18 -7.08 9.32 1.10
C ARG A 18 -5.75 8.60 1.36
N GLY A 19 -5.75 7.28 1.51
CA GLY A 19 -4.56 6.46 1.80
C GLY A 19 -4.23 6.32 3.28
N GLY A 20 -5.00 6.92 4.19
CA GLY A 20 -4.72 6.94 5.63
C GLY A 20 -4.50 5.55 6.26
N PRO A 21 -5.42 4.58 6.07
CA PRO A 21 -5.26 3.23 6.61
C PRO A 21 -3.98 2.53 6.13
N GLY A 22 -3.63 2.70 4.84
CA GLY A 22 -2.41 2.15 4.28
C GLY A 22 -1.15 2.74 4.89
N ALA A 23 -1.12 4.06 5.11
CA ALA A 23 0.01 4.75 5.73
C ALA A 23 0.24 4.28 7.18
N ILE A 24 -0.83 4.12 7.96
CA ILE A 24 -0.75 3.66 9.36
C ILE A 24 -0.21 2.22 9.42
N ILE A 25 -0.76 1.32 8.61
CA ILE A 25 -0.35 -0.09 8.59
C ILE A 25 1.10 -0.22 8.10
N SER A 26 1.47 0.52 7.05
CA SER A 26 2.86 0.56 6.57
C SER A 26 3.80 1.06 7.66
N GLY A 27 3.48 2.18 8.32
CA GLY A 27 4.28 2.73 9.42
C GLY A 27 4.47 1.73 10.56
N ALA A 28 3.44 0.98 10.93
CA ALA A 28 3.54 -0.07 11.95
C ALA A 28 4.46 -1.22 11.53
N VAL A 29 4.42 -1.65 10.27
CA VAL A 29 5.32 -2.68 9.73
C VAL A 29 6.77 -2.19 9.72
N TRP A 30 7.02 -0.98 9.23
CA TRP A 30 8.36 -0.38 9.24
C TRP A 30 8.91 -0.20 10.66
N PHE A 31 8.06 0.24 11.59
CA PHE A 31 8.44 0.39 12.99
C PHE A 31 8.82 -0.93 13.64
N THR A 32 8.02 -1.99 13.44
CA THR A 32 8.34 -3.33 13.98
C THR A 32 9.60 -3.94 13.35
N ALA A 33 9.83 -3.72 12.05
CA ALA A 33 11.08 -4.08 11.39
C ALA A 33 12.30 -3.37 11.98
N ALA A 34 12.19 -2.05 12.21
CA ALA A 34 13.26 -1.26 12.83
C ALA A 34 13.57 -1.72 14.26
N LEU A 35 12.55 -1.97 15.09
CA LEU A 35 12.73 -2.54 16.43
C LEU A 35 13.42 -3.92 16.36
N THR A 36 13.00 -4.77 15.43
CA THR A 36 13.61 -6.10 15.26
C THR A 36 15.07 -6.01 14.84
N ALA A 37 15.41 -5.08 13.93
CA ALA A 37 16.79 -4.83 13.54
C ALA A 37 17.65 -4.35 14.72
N MET A 38 17.08 -3.48 15.57
CA MET A 38 17.75 -2.89 16.73
C MET A 38 17.98 -3.88 17.87
N TYR A 39 17.01 -4.75 18.15
CA TYR A 39 17.07 -5.68 19.29
C TYR A 39 17.51 -7.11 18.95
N SER A 40 17.58 -7.48 17.66
CA SER A 40 18.04 -8.80 17.23
C SER A 40 19.26 -8.69 16.32
N CYS A 41 19.04 -8.45 15.04
CA CYS A 41 20.09 -8.15 14.06
C CYS A 41 19.44 -7.60 12.79
N VAL A 42 20.23 -6.93 11.96
CA VAL A 42 19.78 -6.32 10.71
C VAL A 42 19.09 -7.35 9.79
N SER A 43 19.64 -8.57 9.70
CA SER A 43 19.07 -9.66 8.89
C SER A 43 17.63 -10.00 9.29
N ASN A 44 17.35 -10.15 10.59
CA ASN A 44 16.00 -10.45 11.09
C ASN A 44 15.03 -9.30 10.81
N GLY A 45 15.48 -8.05 10.94
CA GLY A 45 14.69 -6.87 10.58
C GLY A 45 14.32 -6.85 9.09
N PHE A 46 15.26 -7.19 8.20
CA PHE A 46 15.00 -7.33 6.77
C PHE A 46 14.01 -8.46 6.45
N PHE A 47 14.17 -9.64 7.06
CA PHE A 47 13.21 -10.73 6.87
C PHE A 47 11.82 -10.33 7.32
N LEU A 48 11.69 -9.69 8.48
CA LEU A 48 10.40 -9.20 8.96
C LEU A 48 9.81 -8.18 7.97
N LEU A 49 10.59 -7.19 7.54
CA LEU A 49 10.14 -6.17 6.59
C LEU A 49 9.69 -6.78 5.26
N PHE A 50 10.43 -7.76 4.74
CA PHE A 50 10.12 -8.42 3.48
C PHE A 50 8.78 -9.15 3.56
N PHE A 51 8.60 -10.03 4.55
CA PHE A 51 7.37 -10.81 4.67
C PHE A 51 6.19 -9.96 5.14
N ALA A 52 6.35 -9.13 6.18
CA ALA A 52 5.28 -8.26 6.67
C ALA A 52 4.91 -7.17 5.65
N GLY A 53 5.88 -6.69 4.86
CA GLY A 53 5.68 -5.73 3.79
C GLY A 53 4.67 -6.22 2.74
N MET A 54 4.70 -7.51 2.40
CA MET A 54 3.72 -8.12 1.48
C MET A 54 2.28 -8.02 1.99
N PHE A 55 2.08 -7.96 3.31
CA PHE A 55 0.75 -7.87 3.92
C PHE A 55 0.24 -6.43 4.08
N ILE A 56 1.03 -5.40 3.82
CA ILE A 56 0.62 -3.99 3.98
C ILE A 56 -0.66 -3.69 3.20
N PHE A 57 -0.70 -4.06 1.91
CA PHE A 57 -1.87 -3.79 1.06
C PHE A 57 -3.10 -4.65 1.42
N PRO A 58 -2.99 -5.99 1.58
CA PRO A 58 -4.10 -6.82 2.04
C PRO A 58 -4.70 -6.36 3.38
N LEU A 59 -3.85 -6.04 4.37
CA LEU A 59 -4.29 -5.53 5.67
C LEU A 59 -4.97 -4.18 5.55
N SER A 60 -4.47 -3.29 4.68
CA SER A 60 -5.12 -2.00 4.39
C SER A 60 -6.50 -2.18 3.78
N LYS A 61 -6.66 -3.08 2.80
CA LYS A 61 -7.98 -3.41 2.22
C LYS A 61 -8.92 -4.00 3.27
N PHE A 62 -8.41 -4.87 4.14
CA PHE A 62 -9.18 -5.44 5.24
C PHE A 62 -9.65 -4.35 6.22
N ALA A 63 -8.76 -3.44 6.62
CA ALA A 63 -9.08 -2.32 7.50
C ALA A 63 -10.09 -1.35 6.84
N LEU A 64 -9.94 -1.05 5.55
CA LEU A 64 -10.89 -0.24 4.78
C LEU A 64 -12.29 -0.86 4.77
N LYS A 65 -12.38 -2.20 4.61
CA LYS A 65 -13.65 -2.92 4.65
C LYS A 65 -14.26 -2.95 6.05
N LEU A 66 -13.44 -3.22 7.07
CA LEU A 66 -13.90 -3.42 8.45
C LEU A 66 -14.29 -2.12 9.15
N PHE A 67 -13.45 -1.09 9.07
CA PHE A 67 -13.64 0.15 9.84
C PHE A 67 -14.34 1.25 9.05
N PHE A 68 -14.20 1.27 7.72
CA PHE A 68 -14.72 2.35 6.87
C PHE A 68 -15.78 1.88 5.87
N GLN A 69 -16.10 0.58 5.86
CA GLN A 69 -17.09 -0.03 4.96
C GLN A 69 -16.88 0.35 3.49
N ARG A 70 -15.61 0.49 3.08
CA ARG A 70 -15.26 0.91 1.72
C ARG A 70 -15.20 -0.27 0.76
N THR A 71 -15.70 -0.04 -0.44
CA THR A 71 -15.51 -0.92 -1.59
C THR A 71 -14.31 -0.46 -2.43
N PRO A 72 -13.69 -1.36 -3.20
CA PRO A 72 -12.71 -0.97 -4.22
C PRO A 72 -13.29 0.04 -5.22
N GLU A 73 -12.39 0.71 -5.92
CA GLU A 73 -12.65 1.54 -7.09
C GLU A 73 -13.37 0.76 -8.21
N SER A 74 -14.11 1.49 -9.03
CA SER A 74 -14.79 0.95 -10.19
C SER A 74 -13.81 0.40 -11.24
N LYS A 75 -14.19 -0.70 -11.91
CA LYS A 75 -13.36 -1.33 -12.95
C LYS A 75 -12.92 -0.38 -14.10
N PRO A 76 -13.73 0.61 -14.53
CA PRO A 76 -13.30 1.55 -15.56
C PRO A 76 -12.24 2.57 -15.09
N ASN A 77 -11.99 2.70 -13.78
CA ASN A 77 -11.02 3.64 -13.25
C ASN A 77 -9.59 3.17 -13.59
N PRO A 78 -8.84 3.89 -14.45
CA PRO A 78 -7.49 3.48 -14.84
C PRO A 78 -6.53 3.45 -13.65
N GLY A 79 -6.82 4.21 -12.59
CA GLY A 79 -5.99 4.24 -11.39
C GLY A 79 -5.97 2.94 -10.58
N GLY A 80 -6.88 1.99 -10.86
CA GLY A 80 -6.80 0.64 -10.28
C GLY A 80 -5.55 -0.14 -10.72
N LEU A 81 -4.88 0.30 -11.80
CA LEU A 81 -3.66 -0.32 -12.32
C LEU A 81 -2.36 0.27 -11.78
N ILE A 82 -2.41 1.36 -10.99
CA ILE A 82 -1.23 2.08 -10.49
C ILE A 82 -0.25 1.14 -9.78
N VAL A 83 -0.74 0.12 -9.07
CA VAL A 83 0.12 -0.87 -8.39
C VAL A 83 0.99 -1.61 -9.40
N ILE A 84 0.41 -2.08 -10.52
CA ILE A 84 1.15 -2.79 -11.56
C ILE A 84 2.15 -1.84 -12.21
N GLU A 85 1.74 -0.59 -12.48
CA GLU A 85 2.59 0.43 -13.09
C GLU A 85 3.79 0.83 -12.23
N THR A 86 3.71 0.69 -10.91
CA THR A 86 4.76 1.12 -9.97
C THR A 86 5.61 -0.02 -9.43
N VAL A 87 5.06 -1.22 -9.26
CA VAL A 87 5.79 -2.38 -8.73
C VAL A 87 6.93 -2.81 -9.64
N PHE A 88 6.70 -2.90 -10.96
CA PHE A 88 7.75 -3.34 -11.89
C PHE A 88 8.91 -2.34 -11.99
N PRO A 89 8.68 -1.02 -12.12
CA PRO A 89 9.77 -0.04 -12.05
C PRO A 89 10.49 -0.04 -10.70
N MET A 90 9.78 -0.21 -9.59
CA MET A 90 10.40 -0.28 -8.25
C MET A 90 11.35 -1.48 -8.15
N ILE A 91 10.93 -2.66 -8.60
CA ILE A 91 11.79 -3.85 -8.64
C ILE A 91 12.96 -3.64 -9.59
N GLY A 92 12.72 -3.09 -10.78
CA GLY A 92 13.78 -2.76 -11.74
C GLY A 92 14.82 -1.80 -11.16
N GLY A 93 14.36 -0.77 -10.43
CA GLY A 93 15.22 0.18 -9.74
C GLY A 93 16.02 -0.43 -8.59
N LEU A 94 15.46 -1.41 -7.88
CA LEU A 94 16.18 -2.15 -6.82
C LEU A 94 17.40 -2.90 -7.38
N PHE A 95 17.33 -3.45 -8.60
CA PHE A 95 18.48 -4.11 -9.23
C PHE A 95 19.51 -3.14 -9.80
N ALA A 96 19.14 -1.87 -10.00
CA ALA A 96 20.04 -0.83 -10.50
C ALA A 96 20.83 -0.13 -9.39
N ALA A 97 20.42 -0.27 -8.13
CA ALA A 97 21.04 0.32 -6.94
C ALA A 97 22.10 -0.59 -6.33
#